data_AF-A0A7R9EWS8-F1
#
_entry.id   AF-A0A7R9EWS8-F1
#
_cell.length_a   1.000
_cell.length_b   1.000
_cell.length_c   1.000
_cell.angle_alpha   90.00
_cell.angle_beta   90.00
_cell.angle_gamma   90.00
#
_symmetry.space_group_name_H-M   'P 1'
#
loop_
_entity.id
_entity.type
_entity.pdbx_description
1 polymer ?
#
loop_
_entity_poly.entity_id
_entity_poly.type
_entity_poly.pdbx_seq_one_letter_code
_entity_poly.pdbx_strand_id
1 'polypeptide(L)'
;MSERRKQVFRISTGSQELDKLVGGGMESMAITEAFGEFRTGKTQLSHTLCITAQMPGANGYTGGKVVFLDTENTFRPDRLRSIASRFRLDEECCVRQRPICSCLHQRTTVRNVGLRCRKVS
;
A
#
# COMPACT_ATOMS: atom_id res chain seq x y z
N MET A 1 25.70 11.89 9.41
CA MET A 1 24.28 11.72 9.05
C MET A 1 23.59 11.00 10.20
N SER A 2 22.37 11.37 10.59
CA SER A 2 21.66 10.70 11.70
C SER A 2 21.27 9.26 11.35
N GLU A 3 21.60 8.30 12.24
CA GLU A 3 21.23 6.87 12.16
C GLU A 3 19.80 6.60 11.69
N ARG A 4 18.83 7.40 12.15
CA ARG A 4 17.41 7.22 11.80
C ARG A 4 17.14 7.30 10.29
N ARG A 5 17.91 8.10 9.54
CA ARG A 5 17.75 8.20 8.07
C ARG A 5 18.17 6.94 7.31
N LYS A 6 18.99 6.06 7.92
CA LYS A 6 19.40 4.78 7.32
C LYS A 6 18.26 3.76 7.22
N GLN A 7 17.18 3.95 8.00
CA GLN A 7 16.00 3.07 8.01
C GLN A 7 14.85 3.60 7.13
N VAL A 8 15.02 4.76 6.47
CA VAL A 8 13.99 5.34 5.60
C VAL A 8 13.93 4.58 4.28
N PHE A 9 12.76 4.03 3.97
CA PHE A 9 12.45 3.42 2.68
C PHE A 9 11.32 4.17 1.98
N ARG A 10 11.16 3.94 0.67
CA ARG A 10 10.06 4.50 -0.13
C ARG A 10 9.30 3.40 -0.85
N ILE A 11 7.98 3.56 -0.90
CA ILE A 11 7.06 2.66 -1.60
C ILE A 11 6.64 3.32 -2.91
N SER A 12 6.87 2.65 -4.04
CA SER A 12 6.44 3.15 -5.36
C SER A 12 4.91 3.27 -5.42
N THR A 13 4.43 4.33 -6.05
CA THR A 13 3.02 4.56 -6.40
C THR A 13 2.56 3.74 -7.61
N GLY A 14 3.48 3.10 -8.34
CA GLY A 14 3.21 2.38 -9.58
C GLY A 14 3.20 3.26 -10.85
N SER A 15 3.53 4.55 -10.73
CA SER A 15 3.86 5.47 -11.84
C SER A 15 5.22 6.12 -11.58
N GLN A 16 6.08 6.14 -12.59
CA GLN A 16 7.42 6.74 -12.47
C GLN A 16 7.35 8.27 -12.37
N GLU A 17 6.35 8.87 -13.00
CA GLU A 17 6.09 10.31 -13.03
C GLU A 17 5.59 10.78 -11.67
N LEU A 18 4.63 10.06 -11.08
CA LEU A 18 4.14 10.36 -9.74
C LEU A 18 5.21 10.08 -8.68
N ASP A 19 5.99 9.00 -8.81
CA ASP A 19 7.12 8.74 -7.93
C ASP A 19 8.15 9.88 -7.98
N LYS A 20 8.51 10.39 -9.15
CA LYS A 20 9.40 11.57 -9.30
C LYS A 20 8.80 12.80 -8.60
N LEU A 21 7.50 13.06 -8.79
CA LEU A 21 6.81 14.21 -8.21
C LEU A 21 6.80 14.18 -6.67
N VAL A 22 6.69 13.00 -6.05
CA VAL A 22 6.68 12.84 -4.58
C VAL A 22 8.05 12.50 -3.97
N GLY A 23 9.15 12.65 -4.71
CA GLY A 23 10.52 12.46 -4.17
C GLY A 23 11.04 11.02 -4.17
N GLY A 24 10.52 10.16 -5.04
CA GLY A 24 10.90 8.76 -5.21
C GLY A 24 9.90 7.75 -4.64
N GLY A 25 8.62 8.14 -4.49
CA GLY A 25 7.56 7.33 -3.89
C GLY A 25 7.21 7.72 -2.44
N MET A 26 6.23 7.05 -1.86
CA MET A 26 5.69 7.32 -0.52
C MET A 26 6.72 6.99 0.56
N GLU A 27 7.06 7.97 1.41
CA GLU A 27 8.16 7.87 2.38
C GLU A 27 7.75 7.27 3.74
N SER A 28 8.53 6.29 4.21
CA SER A 28 8.37 5.73 5.56
C SER A 28 8.72 6.75 6.65
N MET A 29 8.05 6.67 7.81
CA MET A 29 8.20 7.62 8.93
C MET A 29 7.72 9.05 8.61
N ALA A 30 7.02 9.25 7.49
CA ALA A 30 6.28 10.46 7.17
C ALA A 30 4.77 10.14 7.05
N ILE A 31 3.94 11.18 7.15
CA ILE A 31 2.51 11.12 6.80
C ILE A 31 2.35 11.88 5.50
N THR A 32 1.75 11.25 4.49
CA THR A 32 1.46 11.87 3.19
C THR A 32 -0.04 11.97 3.01
N GLU A 33 -0.54 13.20 2.84
CA GLU A 33 -1.95 13.47 2.57
C GLU A 33 -2.18 13.67 1.06
N ALA A 34 -3.25 13.08 0.54
CA ALA A 34 -3.67 13.25 -0.84
C ALA A 34 -5.09 13.85 -0.88
N PHE A 35 -5.19 15.12 -1.24
CA PHE A 35 -6.45 15.87 -1.29
C PHE A 35 -6.98 16.07 -2.72
N GLY A 36 -8.22 16.57 -2.84
CA GLY A 36 -8.87 16.87 -4.12
C GLY A 36 -10.33 16.41 -4.16
N GLU A 37 -11.05 16.71 -5.24
CA GLU A 37 -12.48 16.43 -5.39
C GLU A 37 -12.85 14.94 -5.47
N PHE A 38 -14.16 14.62 -5.43
CA PHE A 38 -14.62 13.26 -5.73
C PHE A 38 -14.18 12.83 -7.13
N ARG A 39 -13.90 11.53 -7.32
CA ARG A 39 -13.36 10.94 -8.57
C ARG A 39 -11.93 11.36 -9.00
N THR A 40 -11.18 12.18 -8.24
CA THR A 40 -9.77 12.50 -8.55
C THR A 40 -8.75 11.35 -8.34
N GLY A 41 -9.19 10.10 -8.23
CA GLY A 41 -8.31 8.93 -8.17
C GLY A 41 -7.72 8.56 -6.80
N LYS A 42 -7.92 9.35 -5.74
CA LYS A 42 -7.42 9.09 -4.37
C LYS A 42 -7.58 7.61 -3.93
N THR A 43 -8.80 7.07 -3.98
CA THR A 43 -9.09 5.67 -3.60
C THR A 43 -8.33 4.65 -4.47
N GLN A 44 -8.14 4.94 -5.77
CA GLN A 44 -7.37 4.05 -6.67
C GLN A 44 -5.87 4.09 -6.34
N LEU A 45 -5.33 5.25 -5.96
CA LEU A 45 -3.97 5.37 -5.45
C LEU A 45 -3.80 4.54 -4.17
N SER A 46 -4.72 4.68 -3.20
CA SER A 46 -4.69 3.88 -1.96
C SER A 46 -4.77 2.36 -2.22
N HIS A 47 -5.61 1.91 -3.17
CA HIS A 47 -5.63 0.50 -3.61
C HIS A 47 -4.34 0.06 -4.29
N THR A 48 -3.68 0.95 -5.03
CA THR A 48 -2.39 0.65 -5.68
C THR A 48 -1.29 0.50 -4.64
N LEU A 49 -1.24 1.41 -3.65
CA LEU A 49 -0.32 1.36 -2.51
C LEU A 49 -0.50 0.09 -1.65
N CYS A 50 -1.73 -0.44 -1.53
CA CYS A 50 -1.96 -1.74 -0.88
C CYS A 50 -1.18 -2.90 -1.52
N ILE A 51 -0.91 -2.82 -2.82
CA ILE A 51 -0.21 -3.86 -3.59
C ILE A 51 1.28 -3.54 -3.70
N THR A 52 1.64 -2.30 -4.01
CA THR A 52 3.06 -1.92 -4.19
C THR A 52 3.85 -1.99 -2.88
N ALA A 53 3.22 -1.74 -1.72
CA ALA A 53 3.83 -1.96 -0.42
C ALA A 53 4.11 -3.46 -0.11
N GLN A 54 3.47 -4.41 -0.80
CA GLN A 54 3.78 -5.83 -0.63
C GLN A 54 4.99 -6.28 -1.47
N MET A 55 5.45 -5.43 -2.40
CA MET A 55 6.57 -5.75 -3.28
C MET A 55 7.92 -5.28 -2.71
N PRO A 56 9.03 -5.95 -3.06
CA PRO A 56 10.35 -5.38 -2.87
C PRO A 56 10.50 -4.11 -3.72
N GLY A 57 11.17 -3.10 -3.16
CA GLY A 57 11.35 -1.77 -3.75
C GLY A 57 12.79 -1.28 -3.64
N ALA A 58 12.99 0.02 -3.84
CA ALA A 58 14.30 0.65 -3.71
C ALA A 58 14.82 0.61 -2.25
N ASN A 59 16.12 0.89 -2.08
CA ASN A 59 16.78 1.07 -0.77
C ASN A 59 16.59 -0.10 0.21
N GLY A 60 16.55 -1.34 -0.29
CA GLY A 60 16.40 -2.53 0.56
C GLY A 60 15.00 -2.75 1.11
N TYR A 61 13.97 -2.06 0.61
CA TYR A 61 12.59 -2.39 0.95
C TYR A 61 12.25 -3.79 0.43
N THR A 62 11.78 -4.67 1.31
CA THR A 62 11.56 -6.10 0.99
C THR A 62 10.08 -6.49 0.94
N GLY A 63 9.18 -5.51 0.91
CA GLY A 63 7.73 -5.70 1.03
C GLY A 63 7.29 -5.87 2.49
N GLY A 64 6.17 -5.22 2.82
CA GLY A 64 5.50 -5.26 4.11
C GLY A 64 4.02 -5.59 3.98
N LYS A 65 3.26 -5.30 5.04
CA LYS A 65 1.81 -5.49 5.10
C LYS A 65 1.10 -4.17 5.27
N VAL A 66 -0.15 -4.12 4.81
CA VAL A 66 -0.94 -2.90 4.75
C VAL A 66 -2.23 -3.08 5.54
N VAL A 67 -2.51 -2.11 6.40
CA VAL A 67 -3.82 -1.90 7.01
C VAL A 67 -4.55 -0.89 6.12
N PHE A 68 -5.76 -1.22 5.67
CA PHE A 68 -6.64 -0.26 5.00
C PHE A 68 -7.77 0.11 5.95
N LEU A 69 -7.90 1.40 6.23
CA LEU A 69 -8.99 1.98 7.01
C LEU A 69 -9.96 2.61 6.02
N ASP A 70 -11.22 2.16 6.02
CA ASP A 70 -12.25 2.64 5.11
C ASP A 70 -13.43 3.18 5.92
N THR A 71 -13.75 4.45 5.69
CA THR A 71 -14.86 5.19 6.33
C THR A 71 -16.05 5.40 5.41
N GLU A 72 -15.86 5.26 4.10
CA GLU A 72 -16.87 5.53 3.06
C GLU A 72 -17.35 4.24 2.36
N ASN A 73 -16.93 3.07 2.85
CA ASN A 73 -17.18 1.76 2.25
C ASN A 73 -16.79 1.73 0.75
N THR A 74 -15.65 2.35 0.43
CA THR A 74 -15.07 2.45 -0.93
C THR A 74 -14.24 1.23 -1.31
N PHE A 75 -13.87 0.39 -0.34
CA PHE A 75 -12.95 -0.71 -0.53
C PHE A 75 -13.53 -1.85 -1.37
N ARG A 76 -12.86 -2.24 -2.46
CA ARG A 76 -13.30 -3.32 -3.36
C ARG A 76 -12.18 -4.36 -3.56
N PRO A 77 -12.31 -5.59 -3.00
CA PRO A 77 -11.30 -6.64 -3.14
C PRO A 77 -10.88 -6.93 -4.59
N ASP A 78 -11.82 -6.90 -5.53
CA ASP A 78 -11.59 -7.17 -6.96
C ASP A 78 -10.70 -6.12 -7.63
N ARG A 79 -10.70 -4.88 -7.13
CA ARG A 79 -9.75 -3.86 -7.60
C ARG A 79 -8.32 -4.25 -7.23
N LEU A 80 -8.10 -4.81 -6.03
CA LEU A 80 -6.78 -5.28 -5.63
C LEU A 80 -6.32 -6.50 -6.45
N ARG A 81 -7.23 -7.41 -6.82
CA ARG A 81 -6.94 -8.50 -7.77
C ARG A 81 -6.43 -7.96 -9.11
N SER A 82 -7.18 -7.03 -9.72
CA SER A 82 -6.79 -6.41 -10.99
C SER A 82 -5.43 -5.67 -10.94
N ILE A 83 -5.09 -5.08 -9.80
CA ILE A 83 -3.80 -4.40 -9.60
C ILE A 83 -2.67 -5.43 -9.36
N ALA A 84 -2.92 -6.50 -8.58
CA ALA A 84 -1.96 -7.58 -8.37
C ALA A 84 -1.58 -8.27 -9.69
N SER A 85 -2.58 -8.52 -10.56
CA SER A 85 -2.40 -9.04 -11.91
C SER A 85 -1.46 -8.18 -12.75
N ARG A 86 -1.64 -6.84 -12.76
CA ARG A 86 -0.74 -5.87 -13.43
C ARG A 86 0.73 -5.99 -12.95
N PHE A 87 0.96 -6.38 -11.70
CA PHE A 87 2.30 -6.56 -11.12
C PHE A 87 2.82 -8.01 -11.13
N ARG A 88 2.08 -8.95 -11.75
CA ARG A 88 2.38 -10.40 -11.76
C ARG A 88 2.55 -11.01 -10.36
N LEU A 89 1.68 -10.60 -9.46
CA LEU A 89 1.61 -11.11 -8.09
C LEU A 89 0.47 -12.12 -7.95
N ASP A 90 0.64 -13.06 -7.00
CA ASP A 90 -0.45 -13.97 -6.63
C ASP A 90 -1.62 -13.19 -6.02
N GLU A 91 -2.75 -13.20 -6.73
CA GLU A 91 -3.94 -12.43 -6.36
C GLU A 91 -4.51 -12.86 -5.01
N GLU A 92 -4.55 -14.17 -4.74
CA GLU A 92 -5.08 -14.69 -3.47
C GLU A 92 -4.21 -14.27 -2.29
N CYS A 93 -2.88 -14.40 -2.40
CA CYS A 93 -1.98 -13.91 -1.37
C CYS A 93 -2.19 -12.42 -1.12
N CYS A 94 -2.18 -11.58 -2.16
CA CYS A 94 -2.30 -10.13 -2.01
C CYS A 94 -3.64 -9.68 -1.40
N VAL A 95 -4.71 -10.46 -1.61
CA VAL A 95 -6.03 -10.25 -1.01
C VAL A 95 -6.12 -10.76 0.44
N ARG A 96 -5.40 -11.85 0.78
CA ARG A 96 -5.49 -12.55 2.07
C ARG A 96 -4.78 -11.86 3.25
N GLN A 97 -3.79 -10.99 3.02
CA GLN A 97 -2.94 -10.45 4.10
C GLN A 97 -3.54 -9.28 4.92
N ARG A 98 -4.86 -9.07 4.90
CA ARG A 98 -5.48 -7.81 5.36
C ARG A 98 -6.12 -7.90 6.75
N PRO A 99 -5.68 -7.11 7.74
CA PRO A 99 -6.59 -6.52 8.71
C PRO A 99 -7.34 -5.38 8.00
N ILE A 100 -8.52 -5.66 7.44
CA ILE A 100 -9.43 -4.60 7.00
C ILE A 100 -10.12 -4.06 8.25
N CYS A 101 -10.07 -2.75 8.48
CA CYS A 101 -10.97 -2.10 9.41
C CYS A 101 -11.96 -1.25 8.60
N SER A 102 -13.12 -1.84 8.29
CA SER A 102 -14.29 -1.08 7.90
C SER A 102 -14.83 -0.39 9.16
N CYS A 103 -14.45 0.88 9.34
CA CYS A 103 -14.82 1.65 10.53
C CYS A 103 -16.29 2.06 10.45
N LEU A 104 -17.20 1.17 10.88
CA LEU A 104 -18.56 1.59 11.24
C LEU A 104 -18.70 1.89 12.74
N HIS A 105 -17.92 1.25 13.61
CA HIS A 105 -17.83 1.58 15.04
C HIS A 105 -16.39 1.38 15.55
N GLN A 106 -15.95 2.26 16.47
CA GLN A 106 -14.57 2.28 16.98
C GLN A 106 -14.25 1.05 17.86
N ARG A 107 -13.01 0.56 17.74
CA ARG A 107 -12.26 -0.42 18.58
C ARG A 107 -12.00 -1.80 17.94
N THR A 108 -10.94 -1.90 17.13
CA THR A 108 -10.29 -3.19 16.85
C THR A 108 -8.76 -3.06 16.85
N THR A 109 -8.10 -3.75 17.77
CA THR A 109 -6.64 -3.80 17.87
C THR A 109 -6.06 -4.67 16.75
N VAL A 110 -5.21 -4.09 15.89
CA VAL A 110 -4.49 -4.85 14.85
C VAL A 110 -3.47 -5.77 15.53
N ARG A 111 -3.77 -7.08 15.60
CA ARG A 111 -2.83 -8.10 16.09
C ARG A 111 -1.97 -8.66 14.95
N ASN A 112 -0.72 -8.97 15.29
CA ASN A 112 0.36 -9.46 14.43
C ASN A 112 -0.08 -10.20 13.17
N VAL A 113 0.30 -9.64 12.02
CA VAL A 113 0.07 -10.26 10.73
C VAL A 113 1.42 -10.74 10.21
N GLY A 114 1.62 -12.06 10.11
CA GLY A 114 2.76 -12.71 9.43
C GLY A 114 2.37 -13.21 8.04
N LEU A 115 3.34 -13.56 7.17
CA LEU A 115 3.26 -13.97 5.73
C LEU A 115 3.73 -12.89 4.73
N ARG A 116 4.35 -13.33 3.62
CA ARG A 116 4.82 -12.52 2.48
C ARG A 116 4.22 -13.06 1.18
N CYS A 117 3.93 -12.18 0.22
CA CYS A 117 3.57 -12.61 -1.13
C CYS A 117 4.81 -12.78 -2.00
N ARG A 118 4.74 -13.76 -2.90
CA ARG A 118 5.76 -14.05 -3.90
C ARG A 118 5.23 -13.58 -5.27
N LYS A 119 6.15 -13.24 -6.18
CA LYS A 119 5.79 -13.09 -7.60
C LYS A 119 5.48 -14.47 -8.18
N VAL A 120 4.56 -14.51 -9.13
CA VAL A 120 4.32 -15.70 -9.96
C VAL A 120 5.35 -15.68 -11.08
N SER A 121 5.97 -16.83 -11.35
CA SER A 121 6.95 -17.03 -12.43
C SER A 121 6.27 -17.28 -13.76
#